data_AF-A0A7X4AND9-F1
#
_entry.id   AF-A0A7X4AND9-F1
#
_cell.length_a   1.000
_cell.length_b   1.000
_cell.length_c   1.000
_cell.angle_alpha   90.00
_cell.angle_beta   90.00
_cell.angle_gamma   90.00
#
_symmetry.space_group_name_H-M   'P 1'
#
loop_
_entity.id
_entity.type
_entity.pdbx_description
1 polymer ?
#
loop_
_entity_poly.entity_id
_entity_poly.type
_entity_poly.pdbx_seq_one_letter_code
_entity_poly.pdbx_strand_id
1 'polypeptide(L)'
;MTAQATPAPHYSHPDSILLTIGSHILTFDYLLPEIRLKGNAYGAYFTYNPLDAVLYQESQFDPHVARSLNVFAQTTDYIKQVEWTQTDIDKAIIATASDYQKTIRPGQASTDALTHYLTGQTREVIKERYAQLRRATPKAVKRALLETLEANNDKASICVIASREKLETENQKMTQPLYIENVFE
;
A
#
# COMPACT_ATOMS: atom_id res chain seq x y z
N MET A 1 -10.64 3.30 -11.87
CA MET A 1 -9.68 2.80 -10.87
C MET A 1 -8.30 2.91 -11.49
N THR A 2 -7.34 3.43 -10.75
CA THR A 2 -5.94 3.52 -11.18
C THR A 2 -5.11 2.80 -10.13
N ALA A 3 -4.29 1.84 -10.53
CA ALA A 3 -3.44 1.09 -9.61
C ALA A 3 -2.02 0.96 -10.15
N GLN A 4 -1.05 1.05 -9.24
CA GLN A 4 0.35 0.74 -9.50
C GLN A 4 0.81 -0.31 -8.49
N ALA A 5 1.22 -1.47 -8.97
CA ALA A 5 1.74 -2.56 -8.17
C ALA A 5 3.26 -2.67 -8.32
N THR A 6 3.97 -2.84 -7.21
CA THR A 6 5.43 -2.95 -7.14
C THR A 6 5.79 -4.19 -6.33
N PRO A 7 6.74 -5.02 -6.79
CA PRO A 7 7.26 -6.13 -6.00
C PRO A 7 7.78 -5.64 -4.64
N ALA A 8 7.47 -6.40 -3.59
CA ALA A 8 7.85 -6.08 -2.22
C ALA A 8 8.34 -7.36 -1.49
N PRO A 9 9.03 -7.23 -0.36
CA PRO A 9 9.45 -8.39 0.42
C PRO A 9 8.26 -9.27 0.86
N HIS A 10 8.47 -10.59 0.88
CA HIS A 10 7.50 -11.55 1.40
C HIS A 10 7.32 -11.43 2.93
N TYR A 11 6.24 -11.99 3.47
CA TYR A 11 5.91 -12.04 4.90
C TYR A 11 7.07 -12.48 5.80
N SER A 12 7.91 -13.40 5.35
CA SER A 12 9.07 -13.88 6.10
C SER A 12 10.21 -12.87 6.24
N HIS A 13 10.19 -11.78 5.49
CA HIS A 13 11.22 -10.74 5.55
C HIS A 13 11.12 -9.95 6.86
N PRO A 14 12.25 -9.61 7.53
CA PRO A 14 12.24 -8.88 8.80
C PRO A 14 11.57 -7.50 8.69
N ASP A 15 11.69 -6.84 7.55
CA ASP A 15 11.10 -5.52 7.33
C ASP A 15 9.61 -5.56 6.94
N SER A 16 9.01 -6.74 6.76
CA SER A 16 7.60 -6.84 6.36
C SER A 16 6.66 -6.12 7.33
N ILE A 17 6.91 -6.21 8.64
CA ILE A 17 6.08 -5.50 9.63
C ILE A 17 6.24 -3.98 9.56
N LEU A 18 7.45 -3.50 9.23
CA LEU A 18 7.73 -2.09 9.03
C LEU A 18 7.03 -1.56 7.79
N LEU A 19 6.95 -2.38 6.72
CA LEU A 19 6.19 -2.05 5.51
C LEU A 19 4.69 -2.02 5.77
N THR A 20 4.14 -2.90 6.61
CA THR A 20 2.72 -2.83 7.02
C THR A 20 2.41 -1.52 7.75
N ILE A 21 3.29 -1.09 8.67
CA ILE A 21 3.12 0.20 9.36
C ILE A 21 3.27 1.36 8.35
N GLY A 22 4.28 1.26 7.48
CA GLY A 22 4.56 2.21 6.42
C GLY A 22 3.39 2.40 5.44
N SER A 23 2.68 1.33 5.11
CA SER A 23 1.53 1.40 4.21
C SER A 23 0.35 2.13 4.83
N HIS A 24 0.11 1.92 6.12
CA HIS A 24 -0.93 2.65 6.85
C HIS A 24 -0.62 4.15 6.92
N ILE A 25 0.60 4.53 7.33
CA ILE A 25 0.94 5.95 7.46
C ILE A 25 0.91 6.67 6.10
N LEU A 26 1.40 6.04 5.02
CA LEU A 26 1.35 6.65 3.68
C LEU A 26 -0.06 6.82 3.13
N THR A 27 -0.98 5.92 3.49
CA THR A 27 -2.38 6.07 3.11
C THR A 27 -2.96 7.37 3.70
N PHE A 28 -2.73 7.63 4.98
CA PHE A 28 -3.33 8.78 5.67
C PHE A 28 -2.57 10.09 5.49
N ASP A 29 -1.23 10.05 5.51
CA ASP A 29 -0.40 11.26 5.49
C ASP A 29 -0.16 11.78 4.06
N TYR A 30 -0.24 10.91 3.06
CA TYR A 30 0.08 11.27 1.67
C TYR A 30 -1.06 11.02 0.69
N LEU A 31 -1.47 9.76 0.48
CA LEU A 31 -2.38 9.44 -0.62
C LEU A 31 -3.79 9.99 -0.42
N LEU A 32 -4.37 9.91 0.78
CA LEU A 32 -5.69 10.51 1.03
C LEU A 32 -5.69 12.03 0.84
N PRO A 33 -4.74 12.80 1.42
CA PRO A 33 -4.62 14.23 1.14
C PRO A 33 -4.45 14.55 -0.34
N GLU A 34 -3.55 13.85 -1.04
CA GLU A 34 -3.24 14.17 -2.44
C GLU A 34 -4.33 13.73 -3.40
N ILE A 35 -4.84 12.51 -3.30
CA ILE A 35 -5.73 11.92 -4.31
C ILE A 35 -7.20 12.16 -3.95
N ARG A 36 -7.59 12.01 -2.69
CA ARG A 36 -8.98 12.24 -2.26
C ARG A 36 -9.26 13.71 -1.98
N LEU A 37 -8.52 14.35 -1.07
CA LEU A 37 -8.86 15.71 -0.63
C LEU A 37 -8.59 16.76 -1.71
N LYS A 38 -7.42 16.70 -2.37
CA LYS A 38 -7.05 17.64 -3.45
C LYS A 38 -7.54 17.20 -4.83
N GLY A 39 -7.63 15.88 -5.06
CA GLY A 39 -7.97 15.29 -6.37
C GLY A 39 -9.44 14.86 -6.51
N ASN A 40 -10.25 14.94 -5.46
CA ASN A 40 -11.67 14.58 -5.45
C ASN A 40 -11.97 13.12 -5.86
N ALA A 41 -11.00 12.22 -5.70
CA ALA A 41 -11.27 10.78 -5.79
C ALA A 41 -12.05 10.30 -4.56
N TYR A 42 -12.80 9.20 -4.71
CA TYR A 42 -13.48 8.60 -3.56
C TYR A 42 -12.51 7.87 -2.62
N GLY A 43 -11.50 7.19 -3.14
CA GLY A 43 -10.57 6.42 -2.30
C GLY A 43 -9.14 6.57 -2.78
N ALA A 44 -8.22 6.51 -1.84
CA ALA A 44 -6.80 6.45 -2.13
C ALA A 44 -6.14 5.57 -1.08
N TYR A 45 -5.35 4.59 -1.51
CA TYR A 45 -4.80 3.57 -0.62
C TYR A 45 -3.36 3.24 -1.01
N PHE A 46 -2.54 3.06 0.02
CA PHE A 46 -1.22 2.47 -0.10
C PHE A 46 -1.26 1.17 0.70
N THR A 47 -1.20 0.04 0.01
CA THR A 47 -1.41 -1.28 0.63
C THR A 47 -0.18 -2.15 0.41
N TYR A 48 0.23 -2.85 1.46
CA TYR A 48 1.25 -3.88 1.39
C TYR A 48 0.61 -5.23 1.69
N ASN A 49 0.67 -6.15 0.74
CA ASN A 49 0.26 -7.53 0.90
C ASN A 49 1.52 -8.41 1.05
N PRO A 50 1.84 -8.86 2.28
CA PRO A 50 3.07 -9.58 2.55
C PRO A 50 3.10 -11.00 1.99
N LEU A 51 1.96 -11.69 1.89
CA LEU A 51 1.91 -13.06 1.36
C LEU A 51 2.05 -13.06 -0.16
N ASP A 52 1.45 -12.07 -0.82
CA ASP A 52 1.57 -11.89 -2.27
C ASP A 52 2.87 -11.16 -2.67
N ALA A 53 3.66 -10.71 -1.68
CA ALA A 53 4.92 -10.00 -1.88
C ALA A 53 4.78 -8.77 -2.81
N VAL A 54 3.70 -8.02 -2.63
CA VAL A 54 3.36 -6.85 -3.46
C VAL A 54 2.96 -5.67 -2.60
N LEU A 55 3.40 -4.49 -3.01
CA LEU A 55 2.95 -3.20 -2.53
C LEU A 55 2.22 -2.51 -3.67
N TYR A 56 1.01 -2.00 -3.42
CA TYR A 56 0.24 -1.30 -4.44
C TYR A 56 -0.33 0.02 -3.95
N GLN A 57 -0.29 1.00 -4.85
CA GLN A 57 -0.94 2.30 -4.71
C GLN A 57 -2.21 2.28 -5.55
N GLU A 58 -3.32 2.74 -5.02
CA GLU A 58 -4.62 2.68 -5.69
C GLU A 58 -5.40 3.97 -5.52
N SER A 59 -6.11 4.39 -6.58
CA SER A 59 -7.18 5.37 -6.53
C SER A 59 -8.53 4.76 -6.98
N GLN A 60 -9.57 5.04 -6.21
CA GLN A 60 -10.92 4.51 -6.39
C GLN A 60 -11.90 5.63 -6.76
N PHE A 61 -12.73 5.39 -7.78
CA PHE A 61 -13.65 6.37 -8.39
C PHE A 61 -13.00 7.74 -8.63
N ASP A 62 -11.80 7.70 -9.21
CA ASP A 62 -10.96 8.86 -9.41
C ASP A 62 -11.27 9.58 -10.75
N PRO A 63 -11.55 10.89 -10.74
CA PRO A 63 -11.72 11.67 -11.96
C PRO A 63 -10.43 11.89 -12.77
N HIS A 64 -9.23 11.79 -12.16
CA HIS A 64 -7.96 12.25 -12.75
C HIS A 64 -6.87 11.17 -12.76
N VAL A 65 -6.77 10.41 -13.85
CA VAL A 65 -5.81 9.29 -13.99
C VAL A 65 -4.36 9.80 -14.02
N ALA A 66 -4.06 10.74 -14.91
CA ALA A 66 -2.69 11.23 -15.11
C ALA A 66 -2.14 11.89 -13.83
N ARG A 67 -3.01 12.60 -13.11
CA ARG A 67 -2.65 13.23 -11.83
C ARG A 67 -2.32 12.18 -10.78
N SER A 68 -3.13 11.12 -10.63
CA SER A 68 -2.89 10.10 -9.62
C SER A 68 -1.64 9.27 -9.91
N LEU A 69 -1.36 8.97 -11.18
CA LEU A 69 -0.09 8.36 -11.57
C LEU A 69 1.11 9.27 -11.22
N ASN A 70 0.98 10.59 -11.41
CA ASN A 70 2.01 11.52 -10.99
C ASN A 70 2.20 11.54 -9.46
N VAL A 71 1.12 11.47 -8.68
CA VAL A 71 1.22 11.34 -7.21
C VAL A 71 1.93 10.03 -6.84
N PHE A 72 1.60 8.91 -7.49
CA PHE A 72 2.26 7.63 -7.22
C PHE A 72 3.76 7.66 -7.49
N ALA A 73 4.19 8.36 -8.55
CA ALA A 73 5.59 8.55 -8.89
C ALA A 73 6.34 9.43 -7.86
N GLN A 74 5.63 10.35 -7.22
CA GLN A 74 6.19 11.27 -6.21
C GLN A 74 6.25 10.68 -4.80
N THR A 75 5.68 9.49 -4.57
CA THR A 75 5.64 8.86 -3.23
C THR A 75 7.02 8.66 -2.62
N THR A 76 8.01 8.21 -3.40
CA THR A 76 9.38 8.01 -2.90
C THR A 76 10.02 9.32 -2.46
N ASP A 77 9.81 10.40 -3.21
CA ASP A 77 10.35 11.72 -2.87
C ASP A 77 9.67 12.32 -1.64
N TYR A 78 8.35 12.11 -1.50
CA TYR A 78 7.62 12.46 -0.29
C TYR A 78 8.21 11.76 0.94
N ILE A 79 8.47 10.44 0.85
CA ILE A 79 9.05 9.67 1.97
C ILE A 79 10.42 10.22 2.36
N LYS A 80 11.25 10.65 1.39
CA LYS A 80 12.56 11.25 1.68
C LYS A 80 12.45 12.54 2.49
N GLN A 81 11.45 13.36 2.18
CA GLN A 81 11.28 14.70 2.76
C GLN A 81 10.49 14.70 4.08
N VAL A 82 9.54 13.78 4.25
CA VAL A 82 8.67 13.76 5.43
C VAL A 82 9.46 13.34 6.68
N GLU A 83 9.24 14.06 7.77
CA GLU A 83 9.84 13.78 9.08
C GLU A 83 8.75 13.27 10.04
N TRP A 84 8.53 11.95 10.02
CA TRP A 84 7.58 11.31 10.93
C TRP A 84 8.08 11.32 12.36
N THR A 85 7.18 11.66 13.29
CA THR A 85 7.45 11.56 14.72
C THR A 85 7.13 10.16 15.25
N GLN A 86 7.60 9.83 16.44
CA GLN A 86 7.20 8.57 17.10
C GLN A 86 5.68 8.51 17.29
N THR A 87 5.03 9.63 17.59
CA THR A 87 3.57 9.71 17.73
C THR A 87 2.83 9.30 16.46
N ASP A 88 3.37 9.63 15.28
CA ASP A 88 2.74 9.27 14.00
C ASP A 88 2.87 7.77 13.73
N ILE A 89 4.03 7.20 14.06
CA ILE A 89 4.25 5.76 14.03
C ILE A 89 3.36 5.04 15.04
N ASP A 90 3.17 5.56 16.24
CA ASP A 90 2.33 4.97 17.28
C ASP A 90 0.85 4.92 16.84
N LYS A 91 0.36 5.95 16.14
CA LYS A 91 -0.98 5.93 15.52
C LYS A 91 -1.10 4.83 14.47
N ALA A 92 -0.10 4.69 13.60
CA ALA A 92 -0.07 3.64 12.58
C ALA A 92 0.04 2.24 13.22
N ILE A 93 0.78 2.10 14.32
CA ILE A 93 0.85 0.89 15.13
C ILE A 93 -0.53 0.54 15.69
N ILE A 94 -1.27 1.50 16.26
CA ILE A 94 -2.63 1.27 16.78
C ILE A 94 -3.57 0.81 15.67
N ALA A 95 -3.52 1.47 14.51
CA ALA A 95 -4.31 1.08 13.34
C ALA A 95 -4.01 -0.36 12.91
N THR A 96 -2.72 -0.71 12.82
CA THR A 96 -2.28 -2.05 12.41
C THR A 96 -2.57 -3.11 13.49
N ALA A 97 -2.45 -2.76 14.77
CA ALA A 97 -2.68 -3.67 15.90
C ALA A 97 -4.14 -4.12 15.99
N SER A 98 -5.07 -3.29 15.51
CA SER A 98 -6.50 -3.63 15.48
C SER A 98 -6.76 -4.92 14.69
N ASP A 99 -5.96 -5.24 13.67
CA ASP A 99 -6.06 -6.47 12.88
C ASP A 99 -5.70 -7.72 13.68
N TYR A 100 -4.80 -7.62 14.65
CA TYR A 100 -4.39 -8.74 15.51
C TYR A 100 -5.40 -9.02 16.63
N GLN A 101 -6.31 -8.09 16.91
CA GLN A 101 -7.23 -8.14 18.06
C GLN A 101 -8.71 -8.05 17.66
N LYS A 102 -9.03 -8.37 16.40
CA LYS A 102 -10.41 -8.32 15.91
C LYS A 102 -11.27 -9.36 16.63
N THR A 103 -12.50 -8.95 16.97
CA THR A 103 -13.55 -9.88 17.38
C THR A 103 -13.97 -10.71 16.17
N ILE A 104 -13.68 -12.02 16.21
CA ILE A 104 -13.98 -12.95 15.11
C ILE A 104 -15.19 -13.83 15.45
N ARG A 105 -16.00 -14.12 14.43
CA ARG A 105 -17.11 -15.09 14.53
C ARG A 105 -16.58 -16.52 14.38
N PRO A 106 -17.28 -17.55 14.90
CA PRO A 106 -16.80 -18.94 14.80
C PRO A 106 -16.45 -19.40 13.38
N GLY A 107 -17.27 -19.05 12.38
CA GLY A 107 -16.98 -19.40 10.98
C GLY A 107 -15.72 -18.74 10.42
N GLN A 108 -15.48 -17.47 10.79
CA GLN A 108 -14.27 -16.75 10.41
C GLN A 108 -13.03 -17.33 11.11
N ALA A 109 -13.15 -17.70 12.39
CA ALA A 109 -12.06 -18.32 13.13
C ALA A 109 -11.55 -19.61 12.47
N SER A 110 -12.44 -20.43 11.91
CA SER A 110 -12.05 -21.63 11.16
C SER A 110 -11.27 -21.29 9.88
N THR A 111 -11.71 -20.29 9.13
CA THR A 111 -11.02 -19.83 7.91
C THR A 111 -9.66 -19.22 8.22
N ASP A 112 -9.56 -18.40 9.26
CA ASP A 112 -8.31 -17.78 9.70
C ASP A 112 -7.34 -18.86 10.19
N ALA A 113 -7.81 -19.83 10.97
CA ALA A 113 -7.00 -20.96 11.43
C ALA A 113 -6.45 -21.80 10.27
N LEU A 114 -7.28 -22.10 9.25
CA LEU A 114 -6.84 -22.79 8.05
C LEU A 114 -5.82 -21.96 7.28
N THR A 115 -6.06 -20.66 7.11
CA THR A 115 -5.13 -19.75 6.43
C THR A 115 -3.78 -19.69 7.14
N HIS A 116 -3.77 -19.55 8.46
CA HIS A 116 -2.55 -19.56 9.26
C HIS A 116 -1.80 -20.90 9.13
N TYR A 117 -2.52 -22.02 9.12
CA TYR A 117 -1.92 -23.35 8.92
C TYR A 117 -1.27 -23.47 7.54
N LEU A 118 -1.98 -23.10 6.47
CA LEU A 118 -1.50 -23.19 5.09
C LEU A 118 -0.32 -22.24 4.80
N THR A 119 -0.25 -21.11 5.51
CA THR A 119 0.79 -20.10 5.32
C THR A 119 1.94 -20.21 6.34
N GLY A 120 1.88 -21.20 7.25
CA GLY A 120 2.91 -21.42 8.27
C GLY A 120 2.97 -20.32 9.36
N GLN A 121 1.89 -19.55 9.53
CA GLN A 121 1.78 -18.49 10.53
C GLN A 121 1.44 -19.08 11.90
N THR A 122 2.45 -19.67 12.56
CA THR A 122 2.29 -20.20 13.91
C THR A 122 2.00 -19.10 14.92
N ARG A 123 1.45 -19.48 16.08
CA ARG A 123 1.16 -18.53 17.16
C ARG A 123 2.42 -17.81 17.64
N GLU A 124 3.55 -18.49 17.62
CA GLU A 124 4.87 -17.96 17.96
C GLU A 124 5.28 -16.87 16.97
N VAL A 125 5.14 -17.13 15.66
CA VAL A 125 5.43 -16.15 14.60
C VAL A 125 4.54 -14.92 14.75
N ILE A 126 3.25 -15.11 14.95
CA ILE A 126 2.30 -14.00 15.14
C ILE A 126 2.69 -13.16 16.37
N LYS A 127 3.03 -13.81 17.49
CA LYS A 127 3.42 -13.14 18.73
C LYS A 127 4.73 -12.36 18.58
N GLU A 128 5.72 -12.94 17.90
CA GLU A 128 7.01 -12.31 17.60
C GLU A 128 6.81 -11.06 16.74
N ARG A 129 6.02 -11.17 15.66
CA ARG A 129 5.68 -10.03 14.79
C ARG A 129 4.96 -8.92 15.54
N TYR A 130 4.03 -9.27 16.42
CA TYR A 130 3.35 -8.28 17.26
C TYR A 130 4.31 -7.60 18.26
N ALA A 131 5.37 -8.28 18.70
CA ALA A 131 6.41 -7.66 19.51
C ALA A 131 7.30 -6.71 18.69
N GLN A 132 7.61 -7.06 17.43
CA GLN A 132 8.36 -6.20 16.51
C GLN A 132 7.57 -4.94 16.15
N LEU A 133 6.27 -5.08 15.87
CA LEU A 133 5.35 -3.98 15.57
C LEU A 133 5.40 -2.89 16.65
N ARG A 134 5.36 -3.28 17.93
CA ARG A 134 5.42 -2.36 19.08
C ARG A 134 6.76 -1.64 19.27
N ARG A 135 7.82 -2.09 18.59
CA ARG A 135 9.17 -1.53 18.68
C ARG A 135 9.56 -0.74 17.42
N ALA A 136 8.64 -0.56 16.47
CA ALA A 136 8.92 0.15 15.25
C ALA A 136 9.24 1.63 15.53
N THR A 137 10.23 2.15 14.81
CA THR A 137 10.68 3.55 14.93
C THR A 137 10.51 4.25 13.58
N PRO A 138 10.34 5.60 13.56
CA PRO A 138 10.20 6.35 12.32
C PRO A 138 11.35 6.08 11.34
N LYS A 139 12.58 6.04 11.84
CA LYS A 139 13.78 5.77 11.04
C LYS A 139 13.74 4.38 10.40
N ALA A 140 13.31 3.36 11.14
CA ALA A 140 13.25 1.99 10.62
C ALA A 140 12.17 1.84 9.54
N VAL A 141 10.99 2.46 9.74
CA VAL A 141 9.89 2.46 8.77
C VAL A 141 10.28 3.21 7.49
N LYS A 142 10.84 4.42 7.63
CA LYS A 142 11.33 5.22 6.50
C LYS A 142 12.39 4.48 5.68
N ARG A 143 13.37 3.85 6.36
CA ARG A 143 14.37 2.99 5.70
C ARG A 143 13.72 1.86 4.89
N ALA A 144 12.88 1.05 5.54
CA ALA A 144 12.28 -0.12 4.91
C ALA A 144 11.46 0.24 3.66
N LEU A 145 10.70 1.33 3.72
CA LEU A 145 9.93 1.84 2.59
C LEU A 145 10.83 2.30 1.44
N LEU A 146 11.84 3.13 1.71
CA LEU A 146 12.75 3.64 0.69
C LEU A 146 13.53 2.51 0.01
N GLU A 147 14.13 1.61 0.80
CA GLU A 147 14.87 0.46 0.27
C GLU A 147 13.99 -0.41 -0.63
N THR A 148 12.73 -0.64 -0.24
CA THR A 148 11.79 -1.46 -1.02
C THR A 148 11.36 -0.78 -2.31
N LEU A 149 10.98 0.50 -2.25
CA LEU A 149 10.48 1.23 -3.41
C LEU A 149 11.60 1.53 -4.40
N GLU A 150 12.78 1.96 -3.95
CA GLU A 150 13.90 2.27 -4.83
C GLU A 150 14.46 1.03 -5.53
N ALA A 151 14.50 -0.13 -4.84
CA ALA A 151 15.01 -1.38 -5.42
C ALA A 151 14.07 -2.02 -6.46
N ASN A 152 12.80 -1.58 -6.53
CA ASN A 152 11.78 -2.21 -7.37
C ASN A 152 10.99 -1.22 -8.24
N ASN A 153 11.36 0.06 -8.27
CA ASN A 153 10.64 1.09 -9.02
C ASN A 153 10.56 0.78 -10.53
N ASP A 154 11.62 0.18 -11.08
CA ASP A 154 11.73 -0.26 -12.47
C ASP A 154 10.85 -1.48 -12.80
N LYS A 155 10.37 -2.20 -11.77
CA LYS A 155 9.53 -3.40 -11.89
C LYS A 155 8.05 -3.11 -11.60
N ALA A 156 7.69 -1.84 -11.46
CA ALA A 156 6.31 -1.46 -11.19
C ALA A 156 5.41 -1.69 -12.42
N SER A 157 4.22 -2.22 -12.18
CA SER A 157 3.18 -2.42 -13.20
C SER A 157 2.00 -1.52 -12.92
N ILE A 158 1.46 -0.88 -13.97
CA ILE A 158 0.33 0.04 -13.88
C ILE A 158 -0.88 -0.58 -14.58
N CYS A 159 -2.05 -0.51 -13.94
CA CYS A 159 -3.33 -0.90 -14.52
C CYS A 159 -4.37 0.19 -14.25
N VAL A 160 -5.13 0.55 -15.28
CA VAL A 160 -6.19 1.57 -15.19
C VAL A 160 -7.45 1.07 -15.84
N ILE A 161 -8.56 1.16 -15.11
CA ILE A 161 -9.91 0.83 -15.60
C ILE A 161 -10.74 2.11 -15.62
N ALA A 162 -11.11 2.55 -16.81
CA ALA A 162 -11.97 3.71 -17.07
C ALA A 162 -12.62 3.59 -18.46
N SER A 163 -13.50 4.54 -18.81
CA SER A 163 -14.03 4.62 -20.18
C SER A 163 -12.91 4.93 -21.18
N ARG A 164 -13.04 4.43 -22.40
CA ARG A 164 -12.08 4.67 -23.49
C ARG A 164 -11.80 6.16 -23.72
N GLU A 165 -12.86 6.96 -23.82
CA GLU A 165 -12.77 8.42 -23.99
C GLU A 165 -11.91 9.07 -22.90
N LYS A 166 -12.10 8.64 -21.65
CA LYS A 166 -11.33 9.16 -20.52
C LYS A 166 -9.86 8.75 -20.59
N LEU A 167 -9.59 7.49 -20.94
CA LEU A 167 -8.21 7.02 -21.11
C LEU A 167 -7.47 7.76 -22.23
N GLU A 168 -8.14 7.98 -23.36
CA GLU A 168 -7.58 8.72 -24.50
C GLU A 168 -7.30 10.19 -24.13
N THR A 169 -8.24 10.83 -23.42
CA THR A 169 -8.09 12.22 -22.93
C THR A 169 -6.95 12.35 -21.92
N GLU A 170 -6.81 11.39 -21.01
CA GLU A 170 -5.75 11.41 -20.00
C GLU A 170 -4.38 11.07 -20.61
N ASN A 171 -4.32 10.19 -21.60
CA ASN A 171 -3.08 9.86 -22.34
C ASN A 171 -2.42 11.08 -22.98
N GLN A 172 -3.21 12.06 -23.44
CA GLN A 172 -2.69 13.31 -24.00
C GLN A 172 -1.93 14.17 -22.97
N LYS A 173 -2.17 13.95 -21.67
CA LYS A 173 -1.57 14.69 -20.57
C LYS A 173 -0.33 14.00 -20.00
N MET A 174 0.00 12.80 -20.48
CA MET A 174 1.07 11.96 -19.93
C MET A 174 2.27 11.91 -20.86
N THR A 175 3.47 11.95 -20.27
CA THR A 175 4.74 11.78 -21.01
C THR A 175 4.90 10.36 -21.54
N GLN A 176 4.37 9.37 -20.83
CA GLN A 176 4.31 7.97 -21.23
C GLN A 176 2.84 7.54 -21.26
N PRO A 177 2.21 7.51 -22.45
CA PRO A 177 0.80 7.15 -22.57
C PRO A 177 0.58 5.66 -22.25
N LEU A 178 -0.58 5.34 -21.68
CA LEU A 178 -0.99 3.97 -21.40
C LEU A 178 -1.40 3.26 -22.68
N TYR A 179 -1.11 1.97 -22.77
CA TYR A 179 -1.72 1.10 -23.77
C TYR A 179 -3.20 0.86 -23.43
N ILE A 180 -4.10 1.11 -24.39
CA ILE A 180 -5.56 1.03 -24.18
C ILE A 180 -6.13 -0.18 -24.90
N GLU A 181 -6.76 -1.07 -24.14
CA GLU A 181 -7.45 -2.27 -24.62
C GLU A 181 -8.91 -2.28 -24.14
N ASN A 182 -9.81 -2.86 -24.94
CA ASN A 182 -11.19 -3.11 -24.51
C ASN A 182 -11.22 -4.43 -23.74
N VAL A 183 -11.56 -4.39 -22.46
CA VAL A 183 -11.60 -5.58 -21.58
C VAL A 183 -12.96 -6.31 -21.66
N PHE A 184 -14.00 -5.59 -22.09
CA PHE A 184 -15.34 -6.13 -22.32
C PHE A 184 -15.73 -5.85 -23.77
N GLU A 185 -16.22 -6.86 -24.49
CA GLU A 185 -16.83 -6.73 -25.81
C GLU A 185 -18.19 -6.02 -25.74
#